data_AF-A0A6C8GMV2-F1
#
_entry.id   AF-A0A6C8GMV2-F1
#
_cell.length_a   1.000
_cell.length_b   1.000
_cell.length_c   1.000
_cell.angle_alpha   90.00
_cell.angle_beta   90.00
_cell.angle_gamma   90.00
#
_symmetry.space_group_name_H-M   'P 1'
#
loop_
_entity.id
_entity.type
_entity.pdbx_description
1 polymer ?
#
loop_
_entity_poly.entity_id
_entity_poly.type
_entity_poly.pdbx_seq_one_letter_code
_entity_poly.pdbx_strand_id
1 'polypeptide(L)'
;QDFAPLPPDIRHAAYNDLNSASALIDDNTCAVIVEPVQGEGGVIPATKAFLQGLRELCDRHQALLIFDEVQTGVGRTGELYAYMR
;
A
#
# COMPACT_ATOMS: atom_id res chain seq x y z
N GLN A 1 -20.27 14.08 13.54
CA GLN A 1 -20.17 12.95 14.49
C GLN A 1 -19.15 12.01 13.87
N ASP A 2 -18.10 11.66 14.60
CA ASP A 2 -17.11 10.69 14.12
C ASP A 2 -17.63 9.26 14.35
N PHE A 3 -17.14 8.29 13.57
CA PHE A 3 -17.58 6.90 13.59
C PHE A 3 -16.78 6.02 14.57
N ALA A 4 -15.97 6.63 15.44
CA ALA A 4 -15.14 5.92 16.39
C ALA A 4 -15.95 5.10 17.43
N PRO A 5 -15.42 3.97 17.93
CA PRO A 5 -14.10 3.41 17.62
C PRO A 5 -14.07 2.62 16.31
N LEU A 6 -13.00 2.81 15.54
CA LEU A 6 -12.71 2.01 14.34
C LEU A 6 -12.12 0.64 14.74
N PRO A 7 -12.08 -0.34 13.82
CA PRO A 7 -11.35 -1.59 14.04
C PRO A 7 -9.90 -1.32 14.51
N PRO A 8 -9.42 -2.04 15.54
CA PRO A 8 -8.09 -1.81 16.10
C PRO A 8 -6.97 -2.33 15.19
N ASP A 9 -5.72 -2.05 15.58
CA ASP A 9 -4.48 -2.56 14.96
C ASP A 9 -4.22 -2.14 13.51
N ILE A 10 -4.91 -1.10 13.04
CA ILE A 10 -4.63 -0.43 11.76
C ILE A 10 -3.69 0.76 12.00
N ARG A 11 -2.48 0.69 11.44
CA ARG A 11 -1.47 1.75 11.50
C ARG A 11 -1.28 2.34 10.10
N HIS A 12 -1.16 3.66 10.01
CA HIS A 12 -0.97 4.37 8.72
C HIS A 12 0.47 4.84 8.58
N ALA A 13 1.11 4.48 7.47
CA ALA A 13 2.41 5.00 7.05
C ALA A 13 2.22 6.19 6.09
N ALA A 14 3.24 7.04 5.96
CA ALA A 14 3.26 8.07 4.93
C ALA A 14 3.47 7.43 3.55
N TYR A 15 2.60 7.77 2.59
CA TYR A 15 2.69 7.25 1.22
C TYR A 15 3.99 7.72 0.54
N ASN A 16 4.62 6.84 -0.25
CA ASN A 16 5.94 7.05 -0.85
C ASN A 16 7.12 7.22 0.13
N ASP A 17 6.92 7.06 1.44
CA ASP A 17 7.99 7.02 2.44
C ASP A 17 8.19 5.58 2.94
N LEU A 18 9.19 4.90 2.38
CA LEU A 18 9.53 3.52 2.76
C LEU A 18 10.05 3.43 4.20
N ASN A 19 10.68 4.47 4.74
CA ASN A 19 11.16 4.46 6.12
C ASN A 19 9.98 4.52 7.09
N SER A 20 8.96 5.32 6.78
CA SER A 20 7.71 5.37 7.55
C SER A 20 7.02 3.99 7.59
N ALA A 21 6.97 3.29 6.45
CA ALA A 21 6.42 1.92 6.39
C ALA A 21 7.29 0.91 7.17
N SER A 22 8.61 0.93 6.98
CA SER A 22 9.54 0.02 7.65
C SER A 22 9.56 0.16 9.17
N ALA A 23 9.21 1.33 9.72
CA ALA A 23 9.11 1.54 11.16
C ALA A 23 7.86 0.88 11.78
N LEU A 24 6.88 0.50 10.96
CA LEU A 24 5.59 -0.06 11.40
C LEU A 24 5.43 -1.54 11.06
N ILE A 25 6.10 -2.03 10.02
CA ILE A 25 6.02 -3.43 9.57
C ILE A 25 7.01 -4.28 10.38
N ASP A 26 6.49 -5.28 11.06
CA ASP A 26 7.22 -6.20 11.95
C ASP A 26 6.63 -7.63 11.87
N ASP A 27 7.18 -8.57 12.65
CA ASP A 27 6.77 -9.98 12.64
C ASP A 27 5.33 -10.22 13.16
N ASN A 28 4.68 -9.20 13.72
CA ASN A 28 3.27 -9.27 14.12
C ASN A 28 2.33 -8.68 13.04
N THR A 29 2.87 -8.21 11.92
CA THR A 29 2.10 -7.57 10.85
C THR A 29 1.53 -8.63 9.90
N CYS A 30 0.21 -8.68 9.76
CA CYS A 30 -0.43 -9.66 8.87
C CYS A 30 -0.48 -9.20 7.40
N ALA A 31 -0.62 -7.90 7.14
CA ALA A 31 -0.74 -7.37 5.80
C ALA A 31 -0.36 -5.89 5.70
N VAL A 32 0.02 -5.48 4.49
CA VAL A 32 0.13 -4.11 4.02
C VAL A 32 -0.84 -3.93 2.86
N ILE A 33 -1.68 -2.90 2.92
CA ILE A 33 -2.58 -2.51 1.82
C ILE A 33 -2.08 -1.20 1.20
N VAL A 34 -2.04 -1.14 -0.14
CA VAL A 34 -1.56 0.04 -0.88
C VAL A 34 -2.25 0.14 -2.23
N GLU A 35 -2.63 1.34 -2.64
CA GLU A 35 -3.02 1.64 -4.02
C GLU A 35 -1.75 1.93 -4.85
N PRO A 36 -1.57 1.37 -6.06
CA PRO A 36 -0.44 1.73 -6.92
C PRO A 36 -0.41 3.22 -7.34
N VAL A 37 -1.59 3.85 -7.36
CA VAL A 37 -1.79 5.29 -7.49
C VAL A 37 -2.92 5.63 -6.53
N GLN A 38 -2.68 6.50 -5.55
CA GLN A 38 -3.77 7.00 -4.70
C GLN A 38 -4.68 7.89 -5.54
N GLY A 39 -5.88 7.40 -5.81
CA GLY A 39 -6.86 8.07 -6.65
C GLY A 39 -7.42 9.32 -5.98
N GLU A 40 -8.27 9.08 -4.98
CA GLU A 40 -8.95 10.12 -4.20
C GLU A 40 -7.97 10.97 -3.37
N GLY A 41 -6.77 10.45 -3.11
CA GLY A 41 -5.68 11.17 -2.45
C GLY A 41 -5.02 12.26 -3.31
N GLY A 42 -5.46 12.44 -4.57
CA GLY A 42 -4.97 13.49 -5.47
C GLY A 42 -4.19 12.97 -6.67
N VAL A 43 -4.50 11.75 -7.15
CA VAL A 43 -3.82 11.10 -8.28
C VAL A 43 -2.30 11.05 -8.07
N ILE A 44 -1.88 10.40 -6.99
CA ILE A 44 -0.47 10.35 -6.56
C ILE A 44 0.12 8.97 -6.88
N PRO A 45 0.98 8.83 -7.90
CA PRO A 45 1.61 7.56 -8.22
C PRO A 45 2.60 7.13 -7.15
N ALA A 46 2.62 5.83 -6.84
CA ALA A 46 3.70 5.26 -6.06
C ALA A 46 5.00 5.28 -6.89
N THR A 47 6.13 5.54 -6.23
CA THR A 47 7.43 5.30 -6.86
C THR A 47 7.69 3.79 -6.94
N LYS A 48 8.40 3.35 -7.97
CA LYS A 48 8.77 1.93 -8.13
C LYS A 48 9.58 1.41 -6.94
N ALA A 49 10.51 2.23 -6.44
CA ALA A 49 11.32 1.90 -5.27
C ALA A 49 10.46 1.70 -4.01
N PHE A 50 9.42 2.51 -3.82
CA PHE A 50 8.49 2.35 -2.70
C PHE A 50 7.73 1.02 -2.79
N LEU A 51 7.10 0.69 -3.93
CA LEU A 51 6.36 -0.57 -4.09
C LEU A 51 7.26 -1.81 -3.98
N GLN A 52 8.46 -1.76 -4.55
CA GLN A 52 9.44 -2.84 -4.43
C GLN A 52 9.89 -3.01 -2.97
N GLY A 53 10.16 -1.91 -2.27
CA GLY A 53 10.50 -1.95 -0.86
C GLY A 53 9.39 -2.53 0.01
N LEU A 54 8.12 -2.18 -0.26
CA LEU A 54 6.97 -2.79 0.43
C LEU A 54 6.90 -4.29 0.19
N ARG A 55 7.17 -4.76 -1.04
CA ARG A 55 7.23 -6.18 -1.37
C ARG A 55 8.30 -6.90 -0.57
N GLU A 56 9.52 -6.37 -0.54
CA GLU A 56 10.64 -6.95 0.20
C GLU A 56 10.37 -6.98 1.71
N LEU A 57 9.77 -5.94 2.28
CA LEU A 57 9.38 -5.89 3.69
C LEU A 57 8.30 -6.92 4.00
N CYS A 58 7.28 -7.04 3.15
CA CYS A 58 6.23 -8.04 3.33
C CYS A 58 6.79 -9.46 3.23
N ASP A 59 7.71 -9.73 2.30
CA ASP A 59 8.39 -11.04 2.20
C ASP A 59 9.19 -11.35 3.47
N ARG A 60 9.95 -10.37 3.97
CA ARG A 60 10.78 -10.52 5.19
C ARG A 60 9.94 -10.86 6.42
N HIS A 61 8.83 -10.17 6.61
CA HIS A 61 7.98 -10.32 7.80
C HIS A 61 6.81 -11.30 7.60
N GLN A 62 6.81 -12.05 6.48
CA GLN A 62 5.76 -12.99 6.12
C GLN A 62 4.35 -12.37 6.09
N ALA A 63 4.27 -11.08 5.76
CA ALA A 63 3.03 -10.33 5.61
C ALA A 63 2.51 -10.40 4.17
N LEU A 64 1.19 -10.28 4.01
CA LEU A 64 0.58 -10.13 2.69
C LEU A 64 0.76 -8.70 2.18
N LEU A 65 1.14 -8.55 0.91
CA LEU A 65 1.03 -7.26 0.21
C LEU A 65 -0.23 -7.27 -0.63
N ILE A 66 -1.16 -6.37 -0.33
CA ILE A 66 -2.45 -6.23 -1.00
C ILE A 66 -2.41 -4.95 -1.83
N PHE A 67 -2.53 -5.10 -3.14
CA PHE A 67 -2.73 -3.95 -4.02
C PHE A 67 -4.23 -3.71 -4.21
N ASP A 68 -4.68 -2.53 -3.78
CA ASP A 68 -6.01 -2.04 -4.14
C ASP A 68 -5.95 -1.44 -5.54
N GLU A 69 -6.45 -2.21 -6.50
CA GLU A 69 -6.56 -1.81 -7.90
C GLU A 69 -7.99 -1.60 -8.36
N VAL A 70 -8.92 -1.31 -7.43
CA VAL A 70 -10.32 -1.00 -7.79
C VAL A 70 -10.37 0.17 -8.77
N GLN A 71 -9.55 1.21 -8.56
CA GLN A 71 -9.52 2.38 -9.43
C GLN A 71 -8.46 2.27 -10.54
N THR A 72 -7.28 1.72 -10.23
CA THR A 72 -6.10 1.69 -11.13
C THR A 72 -6.07 0.48 -12.07
N GLY A 73 -6.86 -0.56 -11.79
CA GLY A 73 -6.92 -1.76 -12.59
C GLY A 73 -7.72 -1.62 -13.89
N VAL A 74 -7.90 -2.75 -14.56
CA VAL A 74 -8.72 -2.93 -15.77
C VAL A 74 -8.39 -1.88 -16.85
N GLY A 75 -7.11 -1.66 -17.11
CA GLY A 75 -6.64 -0.80 -18.21
C GLY A 75 -6.50 0.68 -17.86
N ARG A 76 -6.90 1.14 -16.65
CA ARG A 76 -6.93 2.58 -16.32
C ARG A 76 -5.59 3.28 -16.51
N THR A 77 -4.49 2.60 -16.18
CA THR A 77 -3.14 3.20 -16.22
C THR A 77 -2.36 2.89 -17.51
N GLY A 78 -3.01 2.29 -18.51
CA GLY A 78 -2.40 1.93 -19.80
C GLY A 78 -1.88 0.47 -19.88
N GLU A 79 -1.87 -0.25 -18.78
CA GLU A 79 -1.67 -1.70 -18.70
C GLU A 79 -2.92 -2.34 -18.08
N LEU A 80 -3.11 -3.66 -18.23
CA LEU A 80 -4.29 -4.34 -17.67
C LEU A 80 -4.41 -4.09 -16.16
N TYR A 81 -3.29 -4.09 -15.43
CA TYR A 81 -3.20 -3.66 -14.03
C TYR A 81 -1.93 -2.82 -13.82
N ALA A 82 -1.98 -1.89 -12.87
CA ALA A 82 -0.90 -0.96 -12.58
C ALA A 82 0.35 -1.66 -12.02
N TYR A 83 0.21 -2.78 -11.31
CA TYR A 83 1.36 -3.54 -10.80
C TYR A 83 2.33 -4.03 -11.88
N MET A 84 1.88 -4.12 -13.13
CA MET A 84 2.67 -4.69 -14.24
C MET A 84 3.82 -3.79 -14.70
N ARG A 85 3.95 -2.57 -14.17
CA ARG A 85 4.88 -1.52 -14.62
C ARG A 85 6.22 -1.50 -13.85
#